data_AF-A0A1M4ZEE2-F1
#
_entry.id   AF-A0A1M4ZEE2-F1
#
_cell.length_a   1.000
_cell.length_b   1.000
_cell.length_c   1.000
_cell.angle_alpha   90.00
_cell.angle_beta   90.00
_cell.angle_gamma   90.00
#
_symmetry.space_group_name_H-M   'P 1'
#
loop_
_entity.id
_entity.type
_entity.pdbx_description
1 polymer ?
#
loop_
_entity_poly.entity_id
_entity_poly.type
_entity_poly.pdbx_seq_one_letter_code
_entity_poly.pdbx_strand_id
1 'polypeptide(L)'
;MYKTFQERILNIGEFIALYKNLTSFKKISPSRSFSLGILMLIYIFNETLSGKRNIEINVIIETIKNIDNEISEELIKEIFERLIFENGFKGLLFEYYDYESKQNKKIRYNFLDINTKKEEGKTKIYVSLTKSGKDFLLKTLEVYKELQITMELLFLQEQFKKGTFINARNSAEKLKLVVSSELENIEKLIYEIRRAPWRVKFKKIEETYDFTLNQLQNEKHIFDNIFYLADSYDLEKLEEEKIKNLNYIKTILLQSREMHSKLLTKYQQITAEIMKSGENNFWNHIVGEINIEKKYIDLLFRYKELNPMAIYIFSSLKPKKSISFNDFFNNPYEHNIKKNIVLEHIDENIIDEQKK
;
A
#
# COMPACT_ATOMS: atom_id res chain seq x y z
N MET A 1 -11.62 8.74 30.47
CA MET A 1 -12.02 7.33 30.62
C MET A 1 -13.33 7.03 29.87
N TYR A 2 -14.41 7.79 30.09
CA TYR A 2 -15.74 7.53 29.47
C TYR A 2 -15.85 7.86 27.96
N LYS A 3 -15.20 8.91 27.45
CA LYS A 3 -15.13 9.18 25.99
C LYS A 3 -14.56 7.99 25.20
N THR A 4 -13.49 7.39 25.73
CA THR A 4 -12.86 6.20 25.15
C THR A 4 -13.77 4.97 25.19
N PHE A 5 -14.65 4.85 26.18
CA PHE A 5 -15.64 3.77 26.27
C PHE A 5 -16.70 3.91 25.18
N GLN A 6 -17.32 5.09 25.04
CA GLN A 6 -18.34 5.33 24.01
C GLN A 6 -17.78 5.15 22.60
N GLU A 7 -16.59 5.67 22.32
CA GLU A 7 -15.91 5.49 21.03
C GLU A 7 -15.64 4.01 20.71
N ARG A 8 -15.20 3.21 21.71
CA ARG A 8 -14.98 1.77 21.54
C ARG A 8 -16.28 1.02 21.29
N ILE A 9 -17.34 1.35 22.02
CA ILE A 9 -18.67 0.73 21.85
C ILE A 9 -19.26 1.08 20.47
N LEU A 10 -19.07 2.30 19.99
CA LEU A 10 -19.46 2.70 18.63
C LEU A 10 -18.73 1.84 17.59
N ASN A 11 -17.40 1.77 17.69
CA ASN A 11 -16.59 0.99 16.75
C ASN A 11 -16.95 -0.50 16.77
N ILE A 12 -17.09 -1.12 17.95
CA ILE A 12 -17.45 -2.54 18.06
C ILE A 12 -18.89 -2.77 17.59
N GLY A 13 -19.79 -1.83 17.88
CA GLY A 13 -21.19 -1.89 17.49
C GLY A 13 -21.41 -1.96 15.97
N GLU A 14 -20.57 -1.27 15.19
CA GLU A 14 -20.59 -1.35 13.71
C GLU A 14 -20.42 -2.79 13.22
N PHE A 15 -19.41 -3.51 13.74
CA PHE A 15 -19.14 -4.90 13.38
C PHE A 15 -20.26 -5.84 13.81
N ILE A 16 -20.75 -5.67 15.04
CA ILE A 16 -21.80 -6.53 15.59
C ILE A 16 -23.10 -6.37 14.78
N ALA A 17 -23.46 -5.14 14.43
CA ALA A 17 -24.65 -4.85 13.64
C ALA A 17 -24.59 -5.48 12.26
N LEU A 18 -23.43 -5.40 11.59
CA LEU A 18 -23.21 -6.01 10.29
C LEU A 18 -23.23 -7.53 10.36
N TYR A 19 -22.46 -8.11 11.28
CA TYR A 19 -22.37 -9.56 11.46
C TYR A 19 -23.76 -10.16 11.72
N LYS A 20 -24.50 -9.63 12.70
CA LYS A 20 -25.83 -10.13 13.06
C LYS A 20 -26.78 -10.15 11.86
N ASN A 21 -26.79 -9.09 11.05
CA ASN A 21 -27.67 -8.99 9.89
C ASN A 21 -27.26 -9.97 8.79
N LEU A 22 -25.96 -10.09 8.52
CA LEU A 22 -25.43 -10.97 7.48
C LEU A 22 -25.42 -12.45 7.85
N THR A 23 -25.49 -12.82 9.13
CA THR A 23 -25.53 -14.23 9.56
C THR A 23 -26.93 -14.77 9.78
N SER A 24 -27.96 -13.95 9.60
CA SER A 24 -29.35 -14.31 9.93
C SER A 24 -30.06 -15.16 8.86
N PHE A 25 -29.38 -15.51 7.77
CA PHE A 25 -29.97 -16.29 6.67
C PHE A 25 -30.12 -17.77 7.04
N LYS A 26 -31.28 -18.36 6.72
CA LYS A 26 -31.52 -19.80 6.88
C LYS A 26 -31.03 -20.64 5.70
N LYS A 27 -30.91 -20.03 4.51
CA LYS A 27 -30.64 -20.72 3.24
C LYS A 27 -29.14 -20.96 2.97
N ILE A 28 -28.25 -20.29 3.71
CA ILE A 28 -26.80 -20.28 3.48
C ILE A 28 -26.07 -20.26 4.82
N SER A 29 -24.86 -20.81 4.88
CA SER A 29 -24.09 -20.81 6.11
C SER A 29 -23.76 -19.36 6.54
N PRO A 30 -23.80 -19.06 7.85
CA PRO A 30 -23.44 -17.74 8.38
C PRO A 30 -22.08 -17.23 7.90
N SER A 31 -21.09 -18.12 7.76
CA SER A 31 -19.77 -17.77 7.27
C SER A 31 -19.79 -17.34 5.81
N ARG A 32 -20.52 -18.06 4.94
CA ARG A 32 -20.59 -17.76 3.50
C ARG A 32 -21.38 -16.48 3.27
N SER A 33 -22.53 -16.28 3.91
CA SER A 33 -23.31 -15.04 3.78
C SER A 33 -22.58 -13.80 4.30
N PHE A 34 -21.87 -13.92 5.43
CA PHE A 34 -21.02 -12.84 5.94
C PHE A 34 -19.89 -12.51 4.95
N SER A 35 -19.18 -13.52 4.45
CA SER A 35 -18.09 -13.31 3.48
C SER A 35 -18.56 -12.64 2.19
N LEU A 36 -19.76 -13.00 1.68
CA LEU A 36 -20.35 -12.38 0.49
C LEU A 36 -20.76 -10.94 0.74
N GLY A 37 -21.35 -10.63 1.91
CA GLY A 37 -21.69 -9.26 2.25
C GLY A 37 -20.46 -8.36 2.35
N ILE A 38 -19.35 -8.87 2.91
CA ILE A 38 -18.08 -8.17 2.93
C ILE A 38 -17.50 -8.01 1.51
N LEU A 39 -17.55 -9.05 0.68
CA LEU A 39 -17.10 -9.00 -0.71
C LEU A 39 -17.84 -7.92 -1.52
N MET A 40 -19.16 -7.79 -1.33
CA MET A 40 -19.95 -6.72 -1.94
C MET A 40 -19.49 -5.33 -1.51
N LEU A 41 -19.26 -5.13 -0.21
CA LEU A 41 -18.77 -3.84 0.31
C LEU A 41 -17.37 -3.51 -0.24
N ILE A 42 -16.47 -4.49 -0.32
CA ILE A 42 -15.12 -4.34 -0.90
C ILE A 42 -15.20 -3.98 -2.39
N TYR A 43 -16.07 -4.66 -3.15
CA TYR A 43 -16.26 -4.35 -4.56
C TYR A 43 -16.72 -2.89 -4.76
N ILE A 44 -17.73 -2.47 -4.01
CA ILE A 44 -18.23 -1.07 -4.04
C ILE A 44 -17.11 -0.10 -3.67
N PHE A 45 -16.26 -0.46 -2.70
CA PHE A 45 -15.11 0.34 -2.30
C PHE A 45 -14.07 0.49 -3.41
N ASN A 46 -13.67 -0.61 -4.05
CA ASN A 46 -12.68 -0.60 -5.14
C ASN A 46 -13.15 0.21 -6.35
N GLU A 47 -14.43 0.10 -6.71
CA GLU A 47 -15.02 0.89 -7.78
C GLU A 47 -15.09 2.39 -7.40
N THR A 48 -15.35 2.69 -6.12
CA THR A 48 -15.28 4.07 -5.60
C THR A 48 -13.87 4.63 -5.66
N LEU A 49 -12.84 3.83 -5.34
CA LEU A 49 -11.42 4.22 -5.45
C LEU A 49 -11.02 4.47 -6.91
N SER A 50 -11.58 3.70 -7.85
CA SER A 50 -11.37 3.84 -9.30
C SER A 50 -12.05 5.08 -9.90
N GLY A 51 -12.71 5.91 -9.09
CA GLY A 51 -13.32 7.17 -9.50
C GLY A 51 -14.79 7.06 -9.93
N LYS A 52 -15.41 5.88 -9.90
CA LYS A 52 -16.85 5.73 -10.17
C LYS A 52 -17.65 6.10 -8.92
N ARG A 53 -18.47 7.15 -9.02
CA ARG A 53 -19.22 7.68 -7.86
C ARG A 53 -20.47 6.89 -7.50
N ASN A 54 -21.07 6.20 -8.47
CA ASN A 54 -22.36 5.52 -8.33
C ASN A 54 -22.30 4.21 -9.13
N ILE A 55 -22.57 3.08 -8.48
CA ILE A 55 -22.51 1.76 -9.09
C ILE A 55 -23.93 1.19 -9.14
N GLU A 56 -24.34 0.66 -10.29
CA GLU A 56 -25.65 0.02 -10.43
C GLU A 56 -25.66 -1.33 -9.71
N ILE A 57 -26.74 -1.63 -8.96
CA ILE A 57 -26.88 -2.90 -8.22
C ILE A 57 -26.69 -4.12 -9.12
N ASN A 58 -27.24 -4.10 -10.33
CA ASN A 58 -27.19 -5.24 -11.25
C ASN A 58 -25.74 -5.63 -11.60
N VAL A 59 -24.85 -4.65 -11.73
CA VAL A 59 -23.42 -4.87 -11.99
C VAL A 59 -22.74 -5.57 -10.79
N ILE A 60 -23.13 -5.18 -9.56
CA ILE A 60 -22.62 -5.82 -8.34
C ILE A 60 -23.08 -7.28 -8.31
N ILE A 61 -24.35 -7.53 -8.60
CA ILE A 61 -24.93 -8.87 -8.60
C ILE A 61 -24.25 -9.78 -9.63
N GLU A 62 -24.10 -9.31 -10.88
CA GLU A 62 -23.38 -10.05 -11.93
C GLU A 62 -21.94 -10.35 -11.52
N THR A 63 -21.23 -9.38 -10.94
CA THR A 63 -19.84 -9.58 -10.52
C THR A 63 -19.73 -10.65 -9.45
N ILE A 64 -20.59 -10.62 -8.43
CA ILE A 64 -20.60 -11.63 -7.37
C ILE A 64 -20.99 -13.00 -7.93
N LYS A 65 -21.95 -13.05 -8.86
CA LYS A 65 -22.36 -14.30 -9.52
C LYS A 65 -21.25 -14.91 -10.36
N ASN A 66 -20.42 -14.09 -11.01
CA ASN A 66 -19.24 -14.55 -11.76
C ASN A 66 -18.14 -15.10 -10.84
N ILE A 67 -18.03 -14.59 -9.61
CA ILE A 67 -17.08 -15.07 -8.61
C ILE A 67 -17.58 -16.38 -7.97
N ASP A 68 -18.87 -16.45 -7.65
CA ASP A 68 -19.53 -17.61 -7.06
C ASP A 68 -20.68 -18.07 -7.98
N ASN A 69 -20.36 -18.96 -8.92
CA ASN A 69 -21.36 -19.45 -9.89
C ASN A 69 -22.49 -20.27 -9.24
N GLU A 70 -22.27 -20.81 -8.03
CA GLU A 70 -23.23 -21.67 -7.35
C GLU A 70 -24.35 -20.90 -6.64
N ILE A 71 -24.11 -19.62 -6.29
CA ILE A 71 -25.09 -18.84 -5.52
C ILE A 71 -26.24 -18.33 -6.39
N SER A 72 -27.49 -18.46 -5.96
CA SER A 72 -28.61 -17.91 -6.73
C SER A 72 -28.60 -16.38 -6.73
N GLU A 73 -29.02 -15.77 -7.85
CA GLU A 73 -29.13 -14.31 -7.98
C GLU A 73 -30.09 -13.72 -6.93
N GLU A 74 -31.17 -14.44 -6.63
CA GLU A 74 -32.13 -14.09 -5.58
C GLU A 74 -31.47 -13.99 -4.20
N LEU A 75 -30.57 -14.91 -3.87
CA LEU A 75 -29.87 -14.89 -2.58
C LEU A 75 -28.85 -13.74 -2.52
N ILE A 76 -28.19 -13.40 -3.64
CA ILE A 76 -27.33 -12.21 -3.73
C ILE A 76 -28.17 -10.95 -3.46
N LYS A 77 -29.36 -10.85 -4.05
CA LYS A 77 -30.30 -9.72 -3.80
C LYS A 77 -30.72 -9.65 -2.35
N GLU A 78 -31.09 -10.79 -1.74
CA GLU A 78 -31.45 -10.85 -0.31
C GLU A 78 -30.27 -10.41 0.60
N ILE A 79 -29.04 -10.82 0.28
CA ILE A 79 -27.82 -10.39 1.01
C ILE A 79 -27.60 -8.89 0.86
N PHE A 80 -27.70 -8.39 -0.36
CA PHE A 80 -27.55 -6.97 -0.65
C PHE A 80 -28.61 -6.13 0.08
N GLU A 81 -29.86 -6.59 0.10
CA GLU A 81 -30.91 -5.96 0.87
C GLU A 81 -30.58 -5.91 2.37
N ARG A 82 -30.03 -6.98 2.96
CA ARG A 82 -29.62 -6.97 4.37
C ARG A 82 -28.42 -6.07 4.69
N LEU A 83 -27.60 -5.70 3.71
CA LEU A 83 -26.55 -4.69 3.87
C LEU A 83 -27.12 -3.28 4.03
N ILE A 84 -28.35 -3.07 3.58
CA ILE A 84 -29.03 -1.77 3.52
C ILE A 84 -30.14 -1.66 4.57
N PHE A 85 -30.88 -2.75 4.76
CA PHE A 85 -32.21 -2.73 5.36
C PHE A 85 -32.25 -3.44 6.70
N GLU A 86 -32.61 -2.68 7.74
CA GLU A 86 -33.37 -3.18 8.88
C GLU A 86 -34.63 -2.31 9.03
N ASN A 87 -35.83 -2.92 8.93
CA ASN A 87 -37.12 -2.28 9.20
C ASN A 87 -37.39 -0.91 8.51
N GLY A 88 -37.28 -0.85 7.18
CA GLY A 88 -37.75 0.30 6.40
C GLY A 88 -36.82 1.52 6.41
N PHE A 89 -35.62 1.38 5.83
CA PHE A 89 -34.63 2.46 5.56
C PHE A 89 -33.95 3.09 6.78
N LYS A 90 -33.79 2.35 7.88
CA LYS A 90 -33.26 2.91 9.14
C LYS A 90 -31.87 2.41 9.53
N GLY A 91 -31.10 1.83 8.60
CA GLY A 91 -29.75 1.33 8.88
C GLY A 91 -29.73 0.09 9.78
N LEU A 92 -28.55 -0.45 10.01
CA LEU A 92 -28.35 -1.59 10.90
C LEU A 92 -28.38 -1.11 12.36
N LEU A 93 -29.20 -1.76 13.18
CA LEU A 93 -29.44 -1.37 14.56
C LEU A 93 -28.47 -2.08 15.51
N PHE A 94 -27.85 -1.31 16.39
CA PHE A 94 -27.07 -1.81 17.53
C PHE A 94 -27.60 -1.22 18.84
N GLU A 95 -27.91 -2.07 19.80
CA GLU A 95 -28.38 -1.66 21.13
C GLU A 95 -27.33 -1.99 22.17
N TYR A 96 -27.03 -1.06 23.07
CA TYR A 96 -26.05 -1.25 24.14
C TYR A 96 -26.48 -0.52 25.42
N TYR A 97 -25.99 -0.99 26.56
CA TYR A 97 -26.21 -0.33 27.84
C TYR A 97 -25.13 0.75 28.05
N ASP A 98 -25.55 2.01 28.17
CA ASP A 98 -24.65 3.10 28.51
C ASP A 98 -24.57 3.26 30.03
N TYR A 99 -23.40 2.95 30.58
CA TYR A 99 -23.13 3.04 32.02
C TYR A 99 -23.08 4.48 32.53
N GLU A 100 -22.90 5.48 31.67
CA GLU A 100 -22.92 6.90 32.06
C GLU A 100 -24.36 7.38 32.27
N SER A 101 -25.25 7.12 31.31
CA SER A 101 -26.67 7.48 31.42
C SER A 101 -27.53 6.44 32.13
N LYS A 102 -26.97 5.28 32.49
CA LYS A 102 -27.67 4.10 33.06
C LYS A 102 -28.89 3.64 32.25
N GLN A 103 -28.81 3.76 30.92
CA GLN A 103 -29.93 3.51 30.01
C GLN A 103 -29.47 2.72 28.78
N ASN A 104 -30.40 1.96 28.19
CA ASN A 104 -30.19 1.33 26.88
C ASN A 104 -30.23 2.39 25.78
N LYS A 105 -29.15 2.50 25.02
CA LYS A 105 -29.05 3.36 23.84
C LYS A 105 -29.09 2.52 22.56
N LYS A 106 -29.60 3.12 21.49
CA LYS A 106 -29.68 2.52 20.16
C LYS A 106 -28.90 3.36 19.17
N ILE A 107 -28.03 2.72 18.39
CA ILE A 107 -27.23 3.33 17.33
C ILE A 107 -27.62 2.70 16.00
N ARG A 108 -27.60 3.48 14.93
CA ARG A 108 -27.87 3.04 13.57
C ARG A 108 -26.66 3.26 12.69
N TYR A 109 -26.29 2.24 11.93
CA TYR A 109 -25.17 2.29 11.00
C TYR A 109 -25.66 2.13 9.56
N ASN A 110 -25.26 3.07 8.71
CA ASN A 110 -25.53 3.03 7.28
C ASN A 110 -24.20 2.87 6.55
N PHE A 111 -23.99 1.74 5.89
CA PHE A 111 -22.77 1.48 5.11
C PHE A 111 -22.89 2.01 3.67
N LEU A 112 -24.11 2.02 3.14
CA LEU A 112 -24.40 2.36 1.75
C LEU A 112 -25.37 3.53 1.64
N ASP A 113 -25.13 4.40 0.66
CA ASP A 113 -26.02 5.45 0.22
C ASP A 113 -26.66 5.03 -1.11
N ILE A 114 -27.98 5.28 -1.25
CA ILE A 114 -28.78 4.73 -2.34
C ILE A 114 -29.46 5.86 -3.08
N ASN A 115 -29.18 5.91 -4.39
CA ASN A 115 -29.78 6.84 -5.30
C ASN A 115 -30.64 6.08 -6.31
N THR A 116 -31.95 6.35 -6.34
CA THR A 116 -32.84 5.80 -7.35
C THR A 116 -33.02 6.80 -8.48
N LYS A 117 -32.84 6.34 -9.73
CA LYS A 117 -33.13 7.12 -10.93
C LYS A 117 -34.14 6.38 -11.78
N LYS A 118 -35.16 7.08 -12.26
CA LYS A 118 -36.07 6.56 -13.27
C LYS A 118 -35.48 6.86 -14.64
N GLU A 119 -35.03 5.83 -15.33
CA GLU A 119 -34.56 5.89 -16.71
C GLU A 119 -35.45 4.97 -17.56
N GLU A 120 -36.02 5.50 -18.64
CA GLU A 120 -36.79 4.71 -19.63
C GLU A 120 -37.92 3.85 -19.02
N GLY A 121 -38.60 4.37 -17.99
CA GLY A 121 -39.70 3.66 -17.31
C GLY A 121 -39.24 2.55 -16.35
N LYS A 122 -37.93 2.30 -16.21
CA LYS A 122 -37.35 1.38 -15.23
C LYS A 122 -36.69 2.16 -14.09
N THR A 123 -36.91 1.72 -12.87
CA THR A 123 -36.21 2.28 -11.69
C THR A 123 -34.85 1.61 -11.58
N LYS A 124 -33.78 2.34 -11.90
CA LYS A 124 -32.41 1.91 -11.64
C LYS A 124 -31.97 2.37 -10.25
N ILE A 125 -31.27 1.48 -9.56
CA ILE A 125 -30.79 1.72 -8.21
C ILE A 125 -29.26 1.79 -8.27
N TYR A 126 -28.73 2.93 -7.84
CA TYR A 126 -27.32 3.22 -7.76
C TYR A 126 -26.88 3.30 -6.31
N VAL A 127 -25.67 2.81 -6.05
CA VAL A 127 -25.15 2.64 -4.69
C VAL A 127 -23.77 3.26 -4.59
N SER A 128 -23.49 3.88 -3.45
CA SER A 128 -22.15 4.33 -3.07
C SER A 128 -21.90 4.06 -1.59
N LEU A 129 -20.64 4.02 -1.16
CA LEU A 129 -20.34 3.90 0.28
C LEU A 129 -20.54 5.25 0.98
N THR A 130 -21.26 5.21 2.10
CA THR A 130 -21.33 6.35 3.03
C THR A 130 -19.95 6.59 3.65
N LYS A 131 -19.79 7.73 4.33
CA LYS A 131 -18.60 7.98 5.16
C LYS A 131 -18.39 6.86 6.19
N SER A 132 -19.45 6.43 6.86
CA SER A 132 -19.40 5.33 7.86
C SER A 132 -19.03 3.99 7.22
N GLY A 133 -19.48 3.71 5.99
CA GLY A 133 -19.13 2.50 5.26
C GLY A 133 -17.67 2.45 4.84
N LYS A 134 -17.14 3.58 4.38
CA LYS A 134 -15.70 3.74 4.10
C LYS A 134 -14.89 3.58 5.38
N ASP A 135 -15.23 4.33 6.43
CA ASP A 135 -14.54 4.27 7.72
C ASP A 135 -14.56 2.86 8.31
N PHE A 136 -15.68 2.14 8.19
CA PHE A 136 -15.79 0.74 8.60
C PHE A 136 -14.84 -0.17 7.82
N LEU A 137 -14.88 -0.15 6.49
CA LEU A 137 -13.98 -0.97 5.68
C LEU A 137 -12.52 -0.65 6.00
N LEU A 138 -12.18 0.61 6.23
CA LEU A 138 -10.85 1.03 6.65
C LEU A 138 -10.47 0.50 8.04
N LYS A 139 -11.41 0.45 8.99
CA LYS A 139 -11.21 -0.17 10.32
C LYS A 139 -11.04 -1.69 10.20
N THR A 140 -11.85 -2.36 9.38
CA THR A 140 -11.87 -3.83 9.22
C THR A 140 -10.71 -4.34 8.39
N LEU A 141 -10.16 -3.49 7.54
CA LEU A 141 -9.05 -3.83 6.67
C LEU A 141 -7.77 -4.16 7.43
N GLU A 142 -7.71 -3.92 8.75
CA GLU A 142 -6.49 -4.00 9.56
C GLU A 142 -5.30 -3.39 8.82
N VAL A 143 -5.57 -2.40 7.97
CA VAL A 143 -4.71 -1.85 6.93
C VAL A 143 -3.77 -2.89 6.30
N TYR A 144 -3.95 -3.22 5.02
CA TYR A 144 -2.75 -3.45 4.21
C TYR A 144 -1.80 -2.31 4.56
N LYS A 145 -0.75 -2.51 5.35
CA LYS A 145 0.19 -1.46 5.78
C LYS A 145 0.58 -0.60 4.59
N GLU A 146 0.63 -1.26 3.43
CA GLU A 146 0.75 -0.73 2.10
C GLU A 146 -0.22 0.45 1.83
N LEU A 147 -1.54 0.34 2.04
CA LEU A 147 -2.60 1.34 1.76
C LEU A 147 -2.66 2.56 2.70
N GLN A 148 -1.95 2.51 3.82
CA GLN A 148 -2.08 3.49 4.90
C GLN A 148 -1.69 4.91 4.45
N ILE A 149 -0.66 5.01 3.59
CA ILE A 149 -0.18 6.27 3.02
C ILE A 149 -1.20 6.84 2.02
N THR A 150 -1.70 6.02 1.10
CA THR A 150 -2.74 6.40 0.12
C THR A 150 -3.95 7.02 0.83
N MET A 151 -4.41 6.41 1.93
CA MET A 151 -5.58 6.90 2.66
C MET A 151 -5.37 8.30 3.23
N GLU A 152 -4.26 8.53 3.93
CA GLU A 152 -3.96 9.84 4.50
C GLU A 152 -3.77 10.91 3.41
N LEU A 153 -3.19 10.55 2.26
CA LEU A 153 -3.09 11.44 1.10
C LEU A 153 -4.45 11.84 0.55
N LEU A 154 -5.37 10.89 0.36
CA LEU A 154 -6.71 11.18 -0.14
C LEU A 154 -7.52 12.04 0.84
N PHE A 155 -7.42 11.74 2.15
CA PHE A 155 -8.05 12.59 3.18
C PHE A 155 -7.52 14.01 3.15
N LEU A 156 -6.20 14.17 3.03
CA LEU A 156 -5.56 15.48 2.95
C LEU A 156 -6.03 16.22 1.69
N GLN A 157 -6.04 15.57 0.54
CA GLN A 157 -6.53 16.16 -0.71
C GLN A 157 -7.97 16.66 -0.61
N GLU A 158 -8.85 15.89 0.02
CA GLU A 158 -10.26 16.27 0.24
C GLU A 158 -10.39 17.47 1.19
N GLN A 159 -9.57 17.54 2.24
CA GLN A 159 -9.55 18.67 3.18
C GLN A 159 -9.02 19.95 2.52
N PHE A 160 -8.05 19.82 1.62
CA PHE A 160 -7.59 20.91 0.75
C PHE A 160 -8.74 21.39 -0.11
N LYS A 161 -9.42 20.53 -0.88
CA LYS A 161 -10.58 20.91 -1.72
C LYS A 161 -11.67 21.66 -0.94
N LYS A 162 -11.88 21.31 0.33
CA LYS A 162 -12.87 21.95 1.22
C LYS A 162 -12.38 23.25 1.88
N GLY A 163 -11.11 23.62 1.73
CA GLY A 163 -10.51 24.79 2.37
C GLY A 163 -10.37 24.66 3.90
N THR A 164 -10.40 23.44 4.44
CA THR A 164 -10.39 23.18 5.89
C THR A 164 -8.97 22.97 6.43
N PHE A 165 -8.18 24.05 6.49
CA PHE A 165 -6.74 23.96 6.77
C PHE A 165 -6.37 23.47 8.18
N ILE A 166 -7.21 23.71 9.20
CA ILE A 166 -6.96 23.20 10.56
C ILE A 166 -7.00 21.66 10.60
N ASN A 167 -7.96 21.06 9.89
CA ASN A 167 -8.06 19.60 9.80
C ASN A 167 -6.97 19.01 8.88
N ALA A 168 -6.65 19.73 7.80
CA ALA A 168 -5.55 19.40 6.89
C ALA A 168 -4.21 19.31 7.60
N ARG A 169 -3.95 20.18 8.59
CA ARG A 169 -2.75 20.13 9.40
C ARG A 169 -2.60 18.80 10.14
N ASN A 170 -3.63 18.36 10.83
CA ASN A 170 -3.60 17.09 11.57
C ASN A 170 -3.40 15.89 10.63
N SER A 171 -4.03 15.91 9.44
CA SER A 171 -3.84 14.86 8.44
C SER A 171 -2.44 14.88 7.82
N ALA A 172 -1.83 16.05 7.62
CA ALA A 172 -0.45 16.14 7.16
C ALA A 172 0.55 15.57 8.20
N GLU A 173 0.34 15.85 9.48
CA GLU A 173 1.17 15.28 10.57
C GLU A 173 1.03 13.75 10.65
N LYS A 174 -0.19 13.23 10.53
CA LYS A 174 -0.44 11.78 10.47
C LYS A 174 0.24 11.14 9.25
N LEU A 175 0.09 11.74 8.07
CA LEU A 175 0.75 11.29 6.85
C LEU A 175 2.26 11.15 7.06
N LYS A 176 2.91 12.16 7.65
CA LYS A 176 4.35 12.13 7.95
C LYS A 176 4.72 10.95 8.85
N LEU A 177 3.96 10.71 9.91
CA LEU A 177 4.21 9.59 10.83
C LEU A 177 4.05 8.24 10.13
N VAL A 178 3.00 8.09 9.32
CA VAL A 178 2.75 6.85 8.56
C VAL A 178 3.86 6.58 7.57
N VAL A 179 4.26 7.57 6.77
CA VAL A 179 5.35 7.42 5.78
C VAL A 179 6.69 7.11 6.48
N SER A 180 6.98 7.78 7.60
CA SER A 180 8.20 7.53 8.37
C SER A 180 8.23 6.11 8.95
N SER A 181 7.12 5.65 9.51
CA SER A 181 6.98 4.29 10.05
C SER A 181 7.19 3.24 8.96
N GLU A 182 6.63 3.47 7.77
CA GLU A 182 6.76 2.52 6.67
C GLU A 182 8.17 2.50 6.06
N LEU A 183 8.83 3.65 6.02
CA LEU A 183 10.26 3.73 5.67
C LEU A 183 11.13 2.96 6.68
N GLU A 184 10.88 3.08 7.98
CA GLU A 184 11.60 2.28 8.97
C GLU A 184 11.33 0.78 8.81
N ASN A 185 10.09 0.39 8.51
CA ASN A 185 9.72 -1.00 8.29
C ASN A 185 10.47 -1.59 7.09
N ILE A 186 10.56 -0.84 5.98
CA ILE A 186 11.25 -1.32 4.79
C ILE A 186 12.76 -1.43 5.01
N GLU A 187 13.35 -0.50 5.76
CA GLU A 187 14.77 -0.56 6.11
C GLU A 187 15.09 -1.75 7.02
N LYS A 188 14.23 -2.03 8.00
CA LYS A 188 14.32 -3.24 8.84
C LYS A 188 14.19 -4.50 7.99
N LEU A 189 13.24 -4.55 7.06
CA LEU A 189 13.08 -5.70 6.16
C LEU A 189 14.32 -5.93 5.30
N ILE A 190 14.88 -4.87 4.69
CA ILE A 190 16.13 -4.96 3.91
C ILE A 190 17.28 -5.47 4.79
N TYR A 191 17.39 -4.99 6.03
CA TYR A 191 18.40 -5.47 6.97
C TYR A 191 18.22 -6.95 7.32
N GLU A 192 16.99 -7.40 7.56
CA GLU A 192 16.66 -8.81 7.80
C GLU A 192 16.96 -9.69 6.59
N ILE A 193 16.63 -9.22 5.38
CA ILE A 193 17.00 -9.87 4.12
C ILE A 193 18.53 -9.99 4.01
N ARG A 194 19.32 -9.01 4.45
CA ARG A 194 20.79 -9.12 4.39
C ARG A 194 21.37 -10.08 5.43
N ARG A 195 20.80 -10.08 6.65
CA ARG A 195 21.38 -10.80 7.80
C ARG A 195 20.88 -12.24 7.92
N ALA A 196 19.60 -12.47 7.67
CA ALA A 196 18.95 -13.76 7.86
C ALA A 196 17.83 -14.00 6.83
N PRO A 197 18.18 -14.17 5.53
CA PRO A 197 17.21 -14.43 4.45
C PRO A 197 16.17 -15.51 4.77
N TRP A 198 16.58 -16.60 5.45
CA TRP A 198 15.70 -17.74 5.76
C TRP A 198 14.56 -17.40 6.72
N ARG A 199 14.63 -16.27 7.45
CA ARG A 199 13.55 -15.79 8.32
C ARG A 199 12.49 -14.99 7.56
N VAL A 200 12.80 -14.56 6.34
CA VAL A 200 11.94 -13.70 5.54
C VAL A 200 11.01 -14.56 4.69
N LYS A 201 9.71 -14.23 4.70
CA LYS A 201 8.71 -14.91 3.87
C LYS A 201 8.69 -14.34 2.46
N PHE A 202 9.67 -14.70 1.62
CA PHE A 202 9.83 -14.15 0.26
C PHE A 202 8.57 -14.28 -0.60
N LYS A 203 7.86 -15.42 -0.52
CA LYS A 203 6.61 -15.62 -1.24
C LYS A 203 5.57 -14.54 -0.97
N LYS A 204 5.45 -14.07 0.28
CA LYS A 204 4.52 -12.99 0.64
C LYS A 204 4.94 -11.67 0.03
N ILE A 205 6.25 -11.41 -0.06
CA ILE A 205 6.79 -10.19 -0.67
C ILE A 205 6.51 -10.21 -2.18
N GLU A 206 6.77 -11.33 -2.86
CA GLU A 206 6.48 -11.48 -4.29
C GLU A 206 5.00 -11.29 -4.61
N GLU A 207 4.11 -11.86 -3.80
CA GLU A 207 2.64 -11.73 -3.97
C GLU A 207 2.15 -10.29 -3.85
N THR A 208 2.82 -9.44 -3.07
CA THR A 208 2.40 -8.04 -2.83
C THR A 208 3.29 -7.00 -3.51
N TYR A 209 4.38 -7.40 -4.15
CA TYR A 209 5.40 -6.49 -4.68
C TYR A 209 4.84 -5.55 -5.75
N ASP A 210 4.27 -6.10 -6.82
CA ASP A 210 3.76 -5.31 -7.93
C ASP A 210 2.59 -4.42 -7.49
N PHE A 211 1.73 -4.93 -6.61
CA PHE A 211 0.63 -4.15 -6.05
C PHE A 211 1.16 -2.92 -5.30
N THR A 212 2.12 -3.13 -4.39
CA THR A 212 2.67 -2.07 -3.54
C THR A 212 3.48 -1.08 -4.35
N LEU A 213 4.27 -1.55 -5.32
CA LEU A 213 5.06 -0.68 -6.18
C LEU A 213 4.18 0.24 -7.03
N ASN A 214 3.15 -0.31 -7.67
CA ASN A 214 2.17 0.46 -8.43
C ASN A 214 1.44 1.47 -7.52
N GLN A 215 1.12 1.05 -6.30
CA GLN A 215 0.48 1.92 -5.32
C GLN A 215 1.38 3.10 -4.91
N LEU A 216 2.65 2.86 -4.57
CA LEU A 216 3.61 3.93 -4.24
C LEU A 216 3.79 4.88 -5.43
N GLN A 217 3.78 4.38 -6.67
CA GLN A 217 3.82 5.24 -7.86
C GLN A 217 2.55 6.10 -7.99
N ASN A 218 1.37 5.53 -7.75
CA ASN A 218 0.11 6.28 -7.75
C ASN A 218 0.08 7.35 -6.65
N GLU A 219 0.59 7.03 -5.45
CA GLU A 219 0.69 7.98 -4.34
C GLU A 219 1.54 9.21 -4.71
N LYS A 220 2.61 9.03 -5.48
CA LYS A 220 3.43 10.14 -5.99
C LYS A 220 2.59 11.12 -6.81
N HIS A 221 1.72 10.62 -7.68
CA HIS A 221 0.79 11.47 -8.43
C HIS A 221 -0.21 12.20 -7.52
N ILE A 222 -0.65 11.56 -6.43
CA ILE A 222 -1.54 12.19 -5.45
C ILE A 222 -0.81 13.32 -4.69
N PHE A 223 0.45 13.11 -4.30
CA PHE A 223 1.28 14.17 -3.73
C PHE A 223 1.34 15.38 -4.65
N ASP A 224 1.65 15.18 -5.95
CA ASP A 224 1.75 16.27 -6.92
C ASP A 224 0.43 17.04 -7.06
N ASN A 225 -0.70 16.33 -7.06
CA ASN A 225 -2.03 16.94 -7.06
C ASN A 225 -2.29 17.79 -5.81
N ILE A 226 -1.87 17.34 -4.62
CA ILE A 226 -2.03 18.12 -3.39
C ILE A 226 -1.15 19.37 -3.42
N PHE A 227 0.07 19.29 -3.94
CA PHE A 227 0.94 20.46 -4.14
C PHE A 227 0.29 21.47 -5.09
N TYR A 228 -0.22 21.01 -6.24
CA TYR A 228 -0.95 21.86 -7.16
C TYR A 228 -2.14 22.56 -6.50
N LEU A 229 -2.94 21.82 -5.71
CA LEU A 229 -4.04 22.41 -4.95
C LEU A 229 -3.53 23.43 -3.93
N ALA A 230 -2.47 23.13 -3.20
CA ALA A 230 -1.88 24.02 -2.20
C ALA A 230 -1.29 25.31 -2.80
N ASP A 231 -0.83 25.26 -4.05
CA ASP A 231 -0.29 26.41 -4.78
C ASP A 231 -1.39 27.22 -5.51
N SER A 232 -2.54 26.60 -5.81
CA SER A 232 -3.69 27.28 -6.42
C SER A 232 -4.44 28.24 -5.48
N TYR A 233 -4.16 28.20 -4.18
CA TYR A 233 -4.76 29.12 -3.21
C TYR A 233 -4.13 30.51 -3.28
N ASP A 234 -4.99 31.51 -3.51
CA ASP A 234 -4.62 32.92 -3.47
C ASP A 234 -4.39 33.37 -2.02
N LEU A 235 -3.12 33.60 -1.67
CA LEU A 235 -2.69 33.95 -0.32
C LEU A 235 -3.21 35.32 0.12
N GLU A 236 -3.48 36.23 -0.82
CA GLU A 236 -3.90 37.61 -0.52
C GLU A 236 -5.36 37.68 -0.02
N LYS A 237 -6.16 36.65 -0.30
CA LYS A 237 -7.57 36.55 0.11
C LYS A 237 -7.77 35.71 1.39
N LEU A 238 -6.72 35.13 1.93
CA LEU A 238 -6.79 34.23 3.08
C LEU A 238 -6.49 34.97 4.38
N GLU A 239 -7.20 34.58 5.45
CA GLU A 239 -6.90 35.05 6.81
C GLU A 239 -5.49 34.60 7.23
N GLU A 240 -4.81 35.43 8.02
CA GLU A 240 -3.41 35.23 8.43
C GLU A 240 -3.18 33.86 9.11
N GLU A 241 -4.14 33.37 9.88
CA GLU A 241 -4.09 32.06 10.54
C GLU A 241 -4.16 30.89 9.53
N LYS A 242 -4.94 31.05 8.46
CA LYS A 242 -5.04 30.04 7.38
C LYS A 242 -3.75 30.00 6.57
N ILE A 243 -3.11 31.15 6.33
CA ILE A 243 -1.80 31.24 5.67
C ILE A 243 -0.73 30.51 6.50
N LYS A 244 -0.69 30.75 7.82
CA LYS A 244 0.25 30.05 8.72
C LYS A 244 0.05 28.54 8.69
N ASN A 245 -1.18 28.07 8.75
CA ASN A 245 -1.49 26.64 8.67
C ASN A 245 -1.13 26.06 7.29
N LEU A 246 -1.42 26.77 6.20
CA LEU A 246 -1.08 26.34 4.84
C LEU A 246 0.44 26.19 4.66
N ASN A 247 1.23 27.17 5.09
CA ASN A 247 2.70 27.10 5.02
C ASN A 247 3.27 25.94 5.85
N TYR A 248 2.71 25.71 7.03
CA TYR A 248 3.09 24.58 7.86
C TYR A 248 2.77 23.24 7.19
N ILE A 249 1.56 23.11 6.61
CA ILE A 249 1.17 21.91 5.86
C ILE A 249 2.10 21.69 4.66
N LYS A 250 2.43 22.73 3.88
CA LYS A 250 3.36 22.62 2.75
C LYS A 250 4.72 22.09 3.21
N THR A 251 5.23 22.59 4.33
CA THR A 251 6.51 22.14 4.90
C THR A 251 6.48 20.65 5.26
N ILE A 252 5.43 20.21 5.95
CA ILE A 252 5.28 18.79 6.31
C ILE A 252 5.09 17.93 5.06
N LEU A 253 4.29 18.38 4.11
CA LEU A 253 4.01 17.64 2.89
C LEU A 253 5.29 17.42 2.06
N LEU A 254 6.18 18.41 2.01
CA LEU A 254 7.49 18.30 1.38
C LEU A 254 8.34 17.21 2.06
N GLN A 255 8.43 17.25 3.38
CA GLN A 255 9.15 16.22 4.15
C GLN A 255 8.58 14.82 3.92
N SER A 256 7.24 14.69 3.94
CA SER A 256 6.56 13.42 3.67
C SER A 256 6.83 12.92 2.25
N ARG A 257 6.85 13.81 1.24
CA ARG A 257 7.16 13.43 -0.15
C ARG A 257 8.60 12.95 -0.31
N GLU A 258 9.56 13.57 0.37
CA GLU A 258 10.96 13.12 0.36
C GLU A 258 11.12 11.75 1.00
N MET A 259 10.49 11.51 2.16
CA MET A 259 10.47 10.20 2.81
C MET A 259 9.81 9.14 1.92
N HIS A 260 8.70 9.49 1.27
CA HIS A 260 8.00 8.61 0.34
C HIS A 260 8.84 8.27 -0.89
N SER A 261 9.57 9.23 -1.44
CA SER A 261 10.50 8.99 -2.56
C SER A 261 11.64 8.04 -2.16
N LYS A 262 12.14 8.17 -0.93
CA LYS A 262 13.09 7.21 -0.35
C LYS A 262 12.47 5.82 -0.21
N LEU A 263 11.24 5.73 0.31
CA LEU A 263 10.50 4.47 0.44
C LEU A 263 10.35 3.77 -0.91
N LEU A 264 9.93 4.48 -1.96
CA LEU A 264 9.83 3.94 -3.32
C LEU A 264 11.18 3.38 -3.82
N THR A 265 12.25 4.15 -3.64
CA THR A 265 13.61 3.73 -4.04
C THR A 265 14.05 2.47 -3.28
N LYS A 266 13.79 2.40 -1.97
CA LYS A 266 14.09 1.23 -1.15
C LYS A 266 13.28 0.01 -1.58
N TYR A 267 12.01 0.20 -1.89
CA TYR A 267 11.13 -0.87 -2.35
C TYR A 267 11.64 -1.49 -3.66
N GLN A 268 12.06 -0.66 -4.63
CA GLN A 268 12.68 -1.11 -5.88
C GLN A 268 13.99 -1.90 -5.65
N GLN A 269 14.71 -1.62 -4.57
CA GLN A 269 15.96 -2.32 -4.23
C GLN A 269 15.73 -3.70 -3.60
N ILE A 270 14.52 -4.00 -3.09
CA ILE A 270 14.25 -5.26 -2.39
C ILE A 270 14.51 -6.48 -3.27
N THR A 271 14.07 -6.46 -4.53
CA THR A 271 14.27 -7.57 -5.46
C THR A 271 15.76 -7.86 -5.68
N ALA A 272 16.57 -6.81 -5.85
CA ALA A 272 18.02 -6.94 -5.98
C ALA A 272 18.67 -7.48 -4.69
N GLU A 273 18.21 -7.05 -3.51
CA GLU A 273 18.71 -7.56 -2.22
C GLU A 273 18.29 -9.01 -1.99
N ILE A 274 17.08 -9.42 -2.38
CA ILE A 274 16.62 -10.82 -2.33
C ILE A 274 17.51 -11.70 -3.21
N MET A 275 17.80 -11.28 -4.45
CA MET A 275 18.67 -12.03 -5.36
C MET A 275 20.09 -12.19 -4.80
N LYS A 276 20.71 -11.08 -4.36
CA LYS A 276 22.05 -11.11 -3.74
C LYS A 276 22.11 -11.98 -2.49
N SER A 277 21.09 -11.90 -1.66
CA SER A 277 21.00 -12.71 -0.43
C SER A 277 20.76 -14.19 -0.73
N GLY A 278 19.96 -14.50 -1.75
CA GLY A 278 19.76 -15.87 -2.23
C GLY A 278 21.05 -16.50 -2.73
N GLU A 279 21.84 -15.78 -3.52
CA GLU A 279 23.15 -16.23 -3.99
C GLU A 279 24.14 -16.43 -2.84
N ASN A 280 24.29 -15.44 -1.96
CA ASN A 280 25.23 -15.53 -0.83
C ASN A 280 24.89 -16.66 0.14
N ASN A 281 23.59 -16.89 0.41
CA ASN A 281 23.17 -17.97 1.28
C ASN A 281 23.21 -19.34 0.61
N PHE A 282 22.93 -19.45 -0.68
CA PHE A 282 23.17 -20.68 -1.43
C PHE A 282 24.64 -21.09 -1.32
N TRP A 283 25.57 -20.15 -1.51
CA TRP A 283 27.00 -20.41 -1.35
C TRP A 283 27.39 -20.73 0.10
N ASN A 284 26.90 -19.98 1.08
CA ASN A 284 27.21 -20.24 2.49
C ASN A 284 26.62 -21.57 2.98
N HIS A 285 25.47 -22.00 2.45
CA HIS A 285 24.84 -23.28 2.79
C HIS A 285 25.53 -24.43 2.06
N ILE A 286 25.94 -24.26 0.79
CA ILE A 286 26.77 -25.23 0.08
C ILE A 286 28.12 -25.40 0.76
N VAL A 287 28.80 -24.32 1.12
CA VAL A 287 30.12 -24.36 1.75
C VAL A 287 30.03 -24.83 3.21
N GLY A 288 28.94 -24.49 3.91
CA GLY A 288 28.75 -24.80 5.33
C GLY A 288 28.15 -26.19 5.63
N GLU A 289 27.17 -26.66 4.85
CA GLU A 289 26.56 -27.98 5.04
C GLU A 289 27.20 -29.07 4.20
N ILE A 290 27.64 -28.74 2.98
CA ILE A 290 28.47 -29.67 2.22
C ILE A 290 29.89 -29.45 2.73
N ASN A 291 30.27 -30.29 3.69
CA ASN A 291 31.64 -30.45 4.19
C ASN A 291 32.51 -31.07 3.06
N ILE A 292 32.56 -30.41 1.90
CA ILE A 292 33.24 -30.84 0.67
C ILE A 292 34.71 -31.08 0.98
N GLU A 293 35.28 -30.25 1.86
CA GLU A 293 36.71 -30.20 2.10
C GLU A 293 37.30 -31.43 2.81
N LYS A 294 36.50 -32.25 3.51
CA LYS A 294 37.02 -33.47 4.14
C LYS A 294 36.44 -34.76 3.58
N LYS A 295 35.14 -34.82 3.34
CA LYS A 295 34.51 -36.10 2.99
C LYS A 295 34.65 -36.46 1.51
N TYR A 296 34.68 -35.46 0.63
CA TYR A 296 34.76 -35.69 -0.82
C TYR A 296 36.17 -35.47 -1.37
N ILE A 297 36.93 -34.53 -0.80
CA ILE A 297 38.34 -34.32 -1.16
C ILE A 297 39.20 -35.55 -0.82
N ASP A 298 39.07 -36.15 0.37
CA ASP A 298 39.82 -37.37 0.72
C ASP A 298 39.44 -38.60 -0.13
N LEU A 299 38.19 -38.64 -0.61
CA LEU A 299 37.69 -39.67 -1.51
C LEU A 299 38.19 -39.48 -2.95
N LEU A 300 38.34 -38.23 -3.40
CA LEU A 300 38.91 -37.86 -4.71
C LEU A 300 40.43 -38.09 -4.76
N PHE A 301 41.17 -37.81 -3.68
CA PHE A 301 42.62 -38.03 -3.62
C PHE A 301 43.02 -39.51 -3.39
N ARG A 302 42.09 -40.39 -3.03
CA ARG A 302 42.31 -41.85 -2.97
C ARG A 302 42.34 -42.51 -4.35
N TYR A 303 41.67 -41.92 -5.34
CA TYR A 303 41.75 -42.39 -6.72
C TYR A 303 42.93 -41.72 -7.42
N LYS A 304 44.02 -42.46 -7.57
CA LYS A 304 45.28 -42.04 -8.20
C LYS A 304 45.19 -41.69 -9.69
N GLU A 305 44.00 -41.65 -10.27
CA GLU A 305 43.76 -41.29 -11.66
C GLU A 305 42.63 -40.26 -11.76
N LEU A 306 42.90 -39.04 -11.28
CA LEU A 306 42.06 -37.90 -11.59
C LEU A 306 42.30 -37.51 -13.05
N ASN A 307 41.30 -37.73 -13.89
CA ASN A 307 41.23 -37.23 -15.25
C ASN A 307 41.49 -35.70 -15.25
N PRO A 308 42.41 -35.16 -16.08
CA PRO A 308 42.75 -33.73 -16.13
C PRO A 308 41.54 -32.80 -16.25
N MET A 309 40.44 -33.28 -16.81
CA MET A 309 39.20 -32.52 -16.96
C MET A 309 38.49 -32.24 -15.62
N ALA A 310 38.62 -33.13 -14.64
CA ALA A 310 38.09 -32.89 -13.28
C ALA A 310 38.84 -31.74 -12.59
N ILE A 311 40.16 -31.68 -12.75
CA ILE A 311 40.99 -30.59 -12.22
C ILE A 311 40.59 -29.25 -12.86
N TYR A 312 40.24 -29.25 -14.15
CA TYR A 312 39.78 -28.05 -14.85
C TYR A 312 38.44 -27.54 -14.31
N ILE A 313 37.46 -28.43 -14.07
CA ILE A 313 36.16 -28.09 -13.49
C ILE A 313 36.33 -27.51 -12.08
N PHE A 314 37.16 -28.13 -11.22
CA PHE A 314 37.42 -27.61 -9.88
C PHE A 314 38.26 -26.32 -9.86
N SER A 315 39.15 -26.11 -10.84
CA SER A 315 39.86 -24.84 -11.01
C SER A 315 38.96 -23.69 -11.52
N SER A 316 37.90 -24.02 -12.27
CA SER A 316 36.89 -23.07 -12.76
C SER A 316 35.86 -22.65 -11.69
N LEU A 317 35.81 -23.38 -10.58
CA LEU A 317 35.00 -23.08 -9.38
C LEU A 317 35.72 -22.16 -8.38
N LYS A 318 36.99 -21.81 -8.60
CA LYS A 318 37.55 -20.62 -7.96
C LYS A 318 36.91 -19.40 -8.63
N PRO A 319 36.42 -18.41 -7.87
CA PRO A 319 35.87 -17.21 -8.47
C PRO A 319 36.96 -16.55 -9.31
N LYS A 320 36.77 -16.52 -10.63
CA LYS A 320 37.51 -15.59 -11.47
C LYS A 320 37.15 -14.20 -10.95
N LYS A 321 38.16 -13.49 -10.44
CA LYS A 321 38.06 -12.13 -9.92
C LYS A 321 37.28 -11.24 -10.89
N SER A 322 36.31 -10.51 -10.32
CA SER A 322 35.76 -9.23 -10.75
C SER A 322 35.53 -9.04 -12.26
N ILE A 323 34.28 -9.20 -12.69
CA ILE A 323 33.74 -8.36 -13.75
C ILE A 323 33.47 -7.00 -13.08
N SER A 324 34.15 -5.95 -13.53
CA SER A 324 33.99 -4.59 -13.03
C SER A 324 32.57 -4.09 -13.27
N PHE A 325 31.92 -3.64 -12.20
CA PHE A 325 30.57 -3.07 -12.17
C PHE A 325 30.42 -1.73 -12.93
N ASN A 326 31.44 -1.30 -13.69
CA ASN A 326 31.47 0.01 -14.36
C ASN A 326 30.87 0.02 -15.78
N ASP A 327 30.62 -1.13 -16.42
CA ASP A 327 30.14 -1.12 -17.81
C ASP A 327 28.61 -1.03 -17.94
N PHE A 328 27.86 -1.13 -16.84
CA PHE A 328 26.40 -1.02 -16.84
C PHE A 328 25.85 0.37 -16.44
N PHE A 329 26.71 1.27 -15.95
CA PHE A 329 26.35 2.64 -15.55
C PHE A 329 26.86 3.72 -16.51
N ASN A 330 27.25 3.37 -17.74
CA ASN A 330 27.51 4.36 -18.78
C ASN A 330 26.18 4.97 -19.26
N ASN A 331 25.72 5.99 -18.53
CA ASN A 331 24.71 6.92 -18.97
C ASN A 331 25.31 7.80 -20.08
N PRO A 332 24.85 7.70 -21.35
CA PRO A 332 25.41 8.49 -22.45
C PRO A 332 25.20 10.01 -22.28
N TYR A 333 24.38 10.44 -21.32
CA TYR A 333 24.12 11.87 -21.05
C TYR A 333 25.08 12.52 -20.05
N GLU A 334 25.89 11.77 -19.28
CA GLU A 334 26.86 12.38 -18.36
C GLU A 334 28.21 12.71 -19.02
N HIS A 335 28.46 12.21 -20.23
CA HIS A 335 29.73 12.46 -20.93
C HIS A 335 29.86 13.85 -21.55
N ASN A 336 28.76 14.58 -21.77
CA ASN A 336 28.79 15.92 -22.35
C ASN A 336 28.95 17.05 -21.32
N ILE A 337 28.64 16.82 -20.04
CA ILE A 337 28.82 17.86 -19.00
C ILE A 337 30.26 17.86 -18.49
N LYS A 338 30.92 16.70 -18.38
CA LYS A 338 32.35 16.63 -18.01
C LYS A 338 33.30 17.00 -19.15
N LYS A 339 32.91 16.90 -20.42
CA LYS A 339 33.76 17.34 -21.54
C LYS A 339 33.88 18.86 -21.62
N ASN A 340 32.82 19.61 -21.31
CA ASN A 340 32.87 21.07 -21.34
C ASN A 340 33.62 21.67 -20.15
N ILE A 341 33.59 21.03 -18.97
CA ILE A 341 34.34 21.50 -17.79
C ILE A 341 35.84 21.20 -17.91
N VAL A 342 36.23 20.16 -18.66
CA VAL A 342 37.65 19.82 -18.87
C VAL A 342 38.27 20.63 -20.01
N LEU A 343 37.48 21.09 -20.99
CA LEU A 343 38.00 21.95 -22.06
C LEU A 343 38.31 23.38 -21.57
N GLU A 344 37.54 23.93 -20.62
CA GLU A 344 37.82 25.27 -20.06
C GLU A 344 39.06 25.33 -19.14
N HIS A 345 39.56 24.19 -18.64
CA HIS A 345 40.75 24.13 -17.78
C HIS A 345 42.03 23.61 -18.48
N ILE A 346 41.95 23.24 -19.76
CA ILE A 346 43.13 22.87 -20.56
C ILE A 346 43.68 24.08 -21.34
N ASP A 347 42.85 25.08 -21.66
CA ASP A 347 43.29 26.27 -22.40
C ASP A 347 44.09 27.29 -21.56
N GLU A 348 44.05 27.22 -20.22
CA GLU A 348 44.85 28.12 -19.36
C GLU A 348 46.29 27.61 -19.10
N ASN A 349 46.59 26.32 -19.35
CA ASN A 349 47.91 25.74 -19.07
C ASN A 349 48.80 25.55 -20.32
N ILE A 350 48.38 26.03 -21.50
CA ILE A 350 49.17 25.96 -22.75
C ILE A 350 49.83 27.31 -23.11
N ILE A 351 49.51 28.40 -22.40
CA ILE A 351 50.07 29.74 -22.71
C ILE A 351 51.44 29.99 -22.04
N ASP A 352 51.85 29.21 -21.03
CA ASP A 352 53.10 29.47 -20.28
C ASP A 352 54.33 28.63 -20.68
N GLU A 353 54.23 27.72 -21.66
CA GLU A 353 55.40 26.98 -22.21
C GLU A 353 55.88 27.44 -23.59
N GLN A 354 55.38 28.59 -24.09
CA GLN A 354 55.93 29.24 -25.30
C GLN A 354 56.62 30.59 -25.04
N LYS A 355 57.09 30.84 -23.80
CA LYS A 355 58.04 31.91 -23.49
C LYS A 355 59.18 31.43 -22.61
N LYS A 356 60.14 30.71 -23.21
CA LYS A 356 61.55 30.73 -22.80
C LYS A 356 62.47 30.21 -23.91
#